data_AF-A0A944GN33-F1
#
_entry.id   AF-A0A944GN33-F1
#
_cell.length_a   1.000
_cell.length_b   1.000
_cell.length_c   1.000
_cell.angle_alpha   90.00
_cell.angle_beta   90.00
_cell.angle_gamma   90.00
#
_symmetry.space_group_name_H-M   'P 1'
#
loop_
_entity.id
_entity.type
_entity.pdbx_description
1 polymer ?
#
loop_
_entity_poly.entity_id
_entity_poly.type
_entity_poly.pdbx_seq_one_letter_code
_entity_poly.pdbx_strand_id
1 'polypeptide(L)'
;MKKENKTLLLFWSIETLLYLLSAPLLYFTDLAFGGQQVAMQQVPFIMMVTLLFFIIAILTYTLHSRLVKSGGKKIMMFYLASKVGKILLTLTILVIYAVAVKNNLLYFTASLGWLYLIGLIITTLYFSESEKQQKQSK
;
A
#
# COMPACT_ATOMS: atom_id res chain seq x y z
N MET A 1 21.53 3.09 14.11
CA MET A 1 20.99 4.35 13.53
C MET A 1 21.25 4.53 12.03
N LYS A 2 22.50 4.54 11.52
CA LYS A 2 22.77 4.81 10.09
C LYS A 2 22.24 3.74 9.11
N LYS A 3 22.18 2.47 9.53
CA LYS A 3 21.75 1.32 8.71
C LYS A 3 20.21 1.24 8.58
N GLU A 4 19.49 1.43 9.69
CA GLU A 4 18.02 1.45 9.76
C GLU A 4 17.40 2.55 8.90
N ASN A 5 17.95 3.77 8.93
CA ASN A 5 17.48 4.88 8.08
C ASN A 5 17.65 4.58 6.58
N LYS A 6 18.72 3.87 6.19
CA LYS A 6 18.94 3.46 4.80
C LYS A 6 17.91 2.42 4.35
N THR A 7 17.61 1.43 5.19
CA THR A 7 16.60 0.40 4.90
C THR A 7 15.21 1.03 4.78
N LEU A 8 14.83 1.93 5.70
CA LEU A 8 13.57 2.66 5.62
C LEU A 8 13.46 3.46 4.32
N LEU A 9 14.49 4.25 3.99
CA LEU A 9 14.50 5.06 2.76
C LEU A 9 14.42 4.20 1.50
N LEU A 10 15.11 3.06 1.47
CA LEU A 10 15.08 2.14 0.33
C LEU A 10 13.68 1.58 0.10
N PHE A 11 13.08 0.96 1.12
CA PHE A 11 11.75 0.35 1.01
C PHE A 11 10.67 1.38 0.71
N TRP A 12 10.74 2.55 1.33
CA TRP A 12 9.83 3.66 1.03
C TRP A 12 9.97 4.16 -0.41
N SER A 13 11.20 4.29 -0.92
CA SER A 13 11.45 4.70 -2.31
C SER A 13 10.90 3.67 -3.31
N ILE A 14 11.11 2.38 -3.02
CA ILE A 14 10.58 1.29 -3.86
C ILE A 14 9.04 1.31 -3.86
N GLU A 15 8.39 1.40 -2.70
CA GLU A 15 6.92 1.45 -2.62
C GLU A 15 6.35 2.67 -3.36
N THR A 16 7.01 3.82 -3.24
CA THR A 16 6.63 5.06 -3.93
C THR A 16 6.73 4.90 -5.44
N LEU A 17 7.84 4.34 -5.95
CA LEU A 17 8.01 4.08 -7.37
C LEU A 17 6.96 3.08 -7.89
N LEU A 18 6.66 2.03 -7.14
CA LEU A 18 5.65 1.06 -7.51
C LEU A 18 4.25 1.69 -7.58
N TYR A 19 3.89 2.56 -6.63
CA TYR A 19 2.62 3.29 -6.69
C TYR A 19 2.57 4.27 -7.87
N LEU A 20 3.65 4.99 -8.14
CA LEU A 20 3.74 5.92 -9.26
C LEU A 20 3.58 5.20 -10.61
N LEU A 21 4.23 4.04 -10.77
CA LEU A 21 4.14 3.22 -11.97
C LEU A 21 2.81 2.47 -12.09
N SER A 22 2.15 2.17 -10.97
CA SER A 22 0.87 1.46 -10.98
C SER A 22 -0.24 2.27 -11.65
N ALA A 23 -0.28 3.59 -11.48
CA ALA A 23 -1.31 4.43 -12.10
C ALA A 23 -1.34 4.32 -13.64
N PRO A 24 -0.24 4.54 -14.38
CA PRO A 24 -0.24 4.37 -15.84
C PRO A 24 -0.40 2.90 -16.24
N LEU A 25 0.18 1.95 -15.51
CA LEU A 25 0.02 0.52 -15.81
C LEU A 25 -1.45 0.09 -15.74
N LEU A 26 -2.15 0.46 -14.66
CA LEU A 26 -3.56 0.15 -14.47
C LEU A 26 -4.45 0.83 -15.53
N TYR A 27 -4.12 2.06 -15.93
CA TYR A 27 -4.79 2.72 -17.04
C TYR A 27 -4.65 1.95 -18.35
N PHE A 28 -3.43 1.51 -18.69
CA PHE A 28 -3.21 0.73 -19.91
C PHE A 28 -3.87 -0.64 -19.86
N THR A 29 -3.93 -1.30 -18.70
CA THR A 29 -4.67 -2.56 -18.56
C THR A 29 -6.17 -2.34 -18.74
N ASP A 30 -6.75 -1.30 -18.13
CA ASP A 30 -8.16 -0.99 -18.31
C ASP A 30 -8.47 -0.61 -19.77
N LEU A 31 -7.55 0.09 -20.44
CA LEU A 31 -7.68 0.42 -21.85
C LEU A 31 -7.64 -0.83 -22.74
N ALA A 32 -6.72 -1.75 -22.47
CA ALA A 32 -6.55 -2.98 -23.26
C ALA A 32 -7.72 -3.96 -23.11
N PHE A 33 -8.27 -4.10 -21.90
CA PHE A 33 -9.30 -5.10 -21.60
C PHE A 33 -10.73 -4.55 -21.55
N GLY A 34 -10.92 -3.28 -21.20
CA GLY A 34 -12.23 -2.63 -21.05
C GLY A 34 -12.50 -1.51 -22.06
N GLY A 35 -11.50 -1.09 -22.83
CA GLY A 35 -11.61 0.00 -23.78
C GLY A 35 -11.59 1.38 -23.12
N GLN A 36 -11.65 2.42 -23.97
CA GLN A 36 -11.42 3.81 -23.55
C GLN A 36 -12.45 4.33 -22.53
N GLN A 37 -13.72 3.90 -22.65
CA GLN A 37 -14.78 4.33 -21.73
C GLN A 37 -14.54 3.84 -20.30
N VAL A 38 -14.13 2.57 -20.14
CA VAL A 38 -13.81 1.99 -18.84
C VAL A 38 -12.57 2.66 -18.26
N ALA A 39 -11.50 2.77 -19.06
CA ALA A 39 -10.25 3.38 -18.61
C ALA A 39 -10.46 4.82 -18.10
N MET A 40 -11.14 5.66 -18.87
CA MET A 40 -11.40 7.06 -18.48
C MET A 40 -12.28 7.18 -17.23
N GLN A 41 -13.25 6.28 -17.05
CA GLN A 41 -14.06 6.25 -15.85
C GLN A 41 -13.24 5.86 -14.61
N GLN A 42 -12.27 4.95 -14.73
CA GLN A 42 -11.49 4.45 -13.60
C GLN A 42 -10.37 5.39 -13.15
N VAL A 43 -9.84 6.24 -14.04
CA VAL A 43 -8.76 7.20 -13.76
C VAL A 43 -8.91 7.96 -12.44
N PRO A 44 -10.04 8.67 -12.15
CA PRO A 44 -10.17 9.43 -10.90
C PRO A 44 -10.11 8.54 -9.65
N PHE A 45 -10.68 7.33 -9.73
CA PHE A 45 -10.69 6.40 -8.61
C PHE A 45 -9.32 5.77 -8.38
N ILE A 46 -8.62 5.36 -9.45
CA ILE A 46 -7.26 4.84 -9.36
C ILE A 46 -6.33 5.89 -8.76
N MET A 47 -6.41 7.15 -9.21
CA MET A 47 -5.62 8.25 -8.65
C MET A 47 -5.91 8.46 -7.16
N MET A 48 -7.20 8.56 -6.79
CA MET A 48 -7.61 8.79 -5.40
C MET A 48 -7.14 7.65 -4.47
N VAL A 49 -7.34 6.40 -4.88
CA VAL A 49 -6.93 5.23 -4.11
C VAL A 49 -5.40 5.15 -4.01
N THR A 50 -4.68 5.37 -5.10
CA THR A 50 -3.20 5.38 -5.09
C THR A 50 -2.65 6.41 -4.11
N LEU A 51 -3.19 7.63 -4.13
CA LEU A 51 -2.82 8.69 -3.19
C LEU A 51 -3.11 8.29 -1.73
N LEU A 52 -4.26 7.67 -1.47
CA LEU A 52 -4.62 7.21 -0.13
C LEU A 52 -3.66 6.14 0.38
N PHE A 53 -3.35 5.12 -0.43
CA PHE A 53 -2.38 4.09 -0.08
C PHE A 53 -0.98 4.66 0.15
N PHE A 54 -0.57 5.64 -0.65
CA PHE A 54 0.69 6.35 -0.48
C PHE A 54 0.77 7.09 0.86
N ILE A 55 -0.28 7.83 1.24
CA ILE A 55 -0.35 8.52 2.55
C ILE A 55 -0.25 7.51 3.69
N ILE A 56 -0.97 6.40 3.60
CA ILE A 56 -0.94 5.33 4.62
C ILE A 56 0.44 4.69 4.71
N ALA A 57 1.13 4.49 3.59
CA ALA A 57 2.49 3.99 3.58
C ALA A 57 3.42 4.93 4.37
N ILE A 58 3.39 6.24 4.09
CA ILE A 58 4.17 7.25 4.83
C ILE A 58 3.88 7.19 6.33
N LEU A 59 2.61 7.16 6.71
CA LEU A 59 2.19 7.05 8.12
C LEU A 59 2.73 5.76 8.75
N THR A 60 2.64 4.64 8.04
CA THR A 60 3.10 3.33 8.52
C THR A 60 4.61 3.34 8.80
N TYR A 61 5.43 3.83 7.86
CA TYR A 61 6.89 3.91 8.05
C TYR A 61 7.28 4.90 9.16
N THR A 62 6.60 6.06 9.20
CA THR A 62 6.88 7.09 10.21
C THR A 62 6.57 6.58 11.61
N LEU A 63 5.41 5.96 11.82
CA LEU A 63 5.04 5.37 13.11
C LEU A 63 5.95 4.20 13.46
N HIS A 64 6.27 3.33 12.51
CA HIS A 64 7.19 2.21 12.73
C HIS A 64 8.56 2.69 13.23
N SER A 65 9.18 3.67 12.56
CA SER A 65 10.49 4.20 12.96
C SER A 65 10.51 4.80 14.37
N ARG A 66 9.37 5.36 14.83
CA ARG A 66 9.21 5.84 16.20
C ARG A 66 9.03 4.70 17.20
N LEU A 67 8.25 3.69 16.82
CA LEU A 67 7.94 2.53 17.66
C LEU A 67 9.12 1.55 17.79
N VAL A 68 9.97 1.44 16.79
CA VAL A 68 11.18 0.59 16.81
C VAL A 68 12.06 0.91 18.03
N LYS A 69 12.18 2.19 18.39
CA LYS A 69 12.95 2.64 19.56
C LYS A 69 12.39 2.13 20.89
N SER A 70 11.09 1.80 20.95
CA SER A 70 10.43 1.31 22.16
C SER A 70 10.55 -0.20 22.37
N GLY A 71 10.92 -0.96 21.32
CA GLY A 71 11.12 -2.41 21.37
C GLY A 71 9.88 -3.25 21.73
N GLY A 72 9.98 -4.57 21.51
CA GLY A 72 9.07 -5.56 22.09
C GLY A 72 7.67 -5.66 21.46
N LYS A 73 6.70 -6.10 22.28
CA LYS A 73 5.32 -6.49 21.88
C LYS A 73 4.56 -5.40 21.12
N LYS A 74 4.89 -4.12 21.37
CA LYS A 74 4.23 -2.95 20.73
C LYS A 74 4.48 -2.88 19.23
N ILE A 75 5.68 -3.23 18.77
CA ILE A 75 6.03 -3.22 17.33
C ILE A 75 5.23 -4.30 16.60
N MET A 76 5.14 -5.49 17.19
CA MET A 76 4.39 -6.61 16.62
C MET A 76 2.88 -6.32 16.58
N MET A 77 2.31 -5.71 17.63
CA MET A 77 0.91 -5.25 17.60
C MET A 77 0.70 -4.19 16.53
N PHE A 78 1.60 -3.22 16.40
CA PHE A 78 1.50 -2.19 15.37
C PHE A 78 1.53 -2.78 13.96
N TYR A 79 2.43 -3.72 13.70
CA TYR A 79 2.48 -4.44 12.43
C TYR A 79 1.14 -5.12 12.11
N LEU A 80 0.61 -5.90 13.06
CA LEU A 80 -0.65 -6.61 12.86
C LEU A 80 -1.82 -5.62 12.66
N ALA A 81 -1.89 -4.57 13.47
CA ALA A 81 -2.90 -3.52 13.35
C ALA A 81 -2.81 -2.79 12.01
N SER A 82 -1.60 -2.52 11.50
CA SER A 82 -1.42 -1.87 10.20
C SER A 82 -1.91 -2.75 9.04
N LYS A 83 -1.68 -4.07 9.12
CA LYS A 83 -2.18 -5.03 8.12
C LYS A 83 -3.69 -5.16 8.15
N VAL A 84 -4.25 -5.34 9.35
CA VAL A 84 -5.71 -5.44 9.54
C VAL A 84 -6.40 -4.13 9.15
N GLY A 85 -5.82 -2.99 9.52
CA GLY A 85 -6.32 -1.67 9.13
C GLY A 85 -6.33 -1.49 7.61
N LYS A 86 -5.23 -1.85 6.93
CA LYS A 86 -5.16 -1.79 5.46
C LYS A 86 -6.22 -2.68 4.80
N ILE A 87 -6.38 -3.93 5.22
CA ILE A 87 -7.38 -4.81 4.59
C ILE A 87 -8.82 -4.33 4.83
N LEU A 88 -9.14 -3.87 6.05
CA LEU A 88 -10.45 -3.30 6.36
C LEU A 88 -10.74 -2.04 5.55
N LEU A 89 -9.73 -1.17 5.38
CA LEU A 89 -9.85 0.01 4.53
C LEU A 89 -10.08 -0.38 3.07
N THR A 90 -9.31 -1.32 2.52
CA THR A 90 -9.50 -1.83 1.15
C THR A 90 -10.93 -2.33 0.95
N LEU A 91 -11.44 -3.15 1.87
CA LEU A 91 -12.81 -3.66 1.81
C LEU A 91 -13.84 -2.53 1.91
N THR A 92 -13.61 -1.53 2.76
CA THR A 92 -14.49 -0.37 2.91
C THR A 92 -14.56 0.42 1.60
N ILE A 93 -13.42 0.69 0.97
CA ILE A 93 -13.34 1.39 -0.33
C ILE A 93 -14.10 0.59 -1.39
N LEU A 94 -13.92 -0.73 -1.42
CA LEU A 94 -14.62 -1.59 -2.37
C LEU A 94 -16.14 -1.53 -2.19
N VAL A 95 -16.63 -1.61 -0.95
CA VAL A 95 -18.06 -1.52 -0.64
C VAL A 95 -18.62 -0.15 -1.03
N ILE A 96 -17.91 0.94 -0.71
CA ILE A 96 -18.31 2.30 -1.10
C ILE A 96 -18.44 2.40 -2.62
N TYR A 97 -17.45 1.92 -3.35
CA TYR A 97 -17.47 1.95 -4.82
C TYR A 97 -18.62 1.11 -5.40
N ALA A 98 -18.81 -0.10 -4.87
CA ALA A 98 -19.86 -1.01 -5.30
C ALA A 98 -21.27 -0.41 -5.09
N VAL A 99 -21.48 0.34 -4.01
CA VAL A 99 -22.78 0.97 -3.72
C VAL A 99 -22.98 2.27 -4.50
N ALA A 100 -21.95 3.10 -4.62
CA ALA A 100 -22.04 4.44 -5.20
C ALA A 100 -21.95 4.46 -6.73
N VAL A 101 -21.04 3.68 -7.32
CA VAL A 101 -20.72 3.74 -8.76
C VAL A 101 -21.36 2.60 -9.53
N LYS A 102 -21.36 1.38 -8.96
CA LYS A 102 -21.96 0.14 -9.50
C LYS A 102 -21.42 -0.37 -10.84
N ASN A 103 -20.77 0.48 -11.64
CA ASN A 103 -20.24 0.16 -12.96
C ASN A 103 -18.78 -0.31 -12.89
N ASN A 104 -18.40 -1.19 -13.83
CA ASN A 104 -17.01 -1.65 -14.01
C ASN A 104 -16.34 -2.12 -12.72
N LEU A 105 -17.13 -2.72 -11.82
CA LEU A 105 -16.69 -3.14 -10.48
C LEU A 105 -15.50 -4.09 -10.52
N LEU A 106 -15.45 -4.98 -11.51
CA LEU A 106 -14.35 -5.93 -11.69
C LEU A 106 -13.02 -5.21 -11.92
N TYR A 107 -12.98 -4.23 -12.83
CA TYR A 107 -11.77 -3.44 -13.12
C TYR A 107 -11.32 -2.64 -11.89
N PHE A 108 -12.26 -2.01 -11.20
CA PHE A 108 -11.94 -1.30 -9.96
C PHE A 108 -11.40 -2.24 -8.87
N THR A 109 -12.02 -3.42 -8.70
CA THR A 109 -11.59 -4.42 -7.72
C THR A 109 -10.19 -4.95 -8.04
N ALA A 110 -9.89 -5.18 -9.33
CA ALA A 110 -8.56 -5.61 -9.76
C ALA A 110 -7.50 -4.53 -9.48
N SER A 111 -7.78 -3.27 -9.85
CA SER A 111 -6.90 -2.13 -9.57
C SER A 111 -6.67 -1.93 -8.06
N LEU A 112 -7.73 -1.98 -7.27
CA LEU A 112 -7.67 -1.88 -5.82
C LEU A 112 -6.87 -3.03 -5.19
N GLY A 113 -7.09 -4.26 -5.68
CA GLY A 113 -6.35 -5.44 -5.26
C GLY A 113 -4.86 -5.33 -5.58
N TRP A 114 -4.50 -4.85 -6.78
CA TRP A 114 -3.12 -4.61 -7.18
C TRP A 114 -2.40 -3.64 -6.24
N LEU A 115 -3.01 -2.49 -5.96
CA LEU A 115 -2.46 -1.47 -5.07
C LEU A 115 -2.31 -1.98 -3.62
N TYR A 116 -3.29 -2.76 -3.15
CA TYR A 116 -3.22 -3.41 -1.83
C TYR A 116 -2.05 -4.41 -1.76
N LEU A 117 -1.88 -5.25 -2.79
CA LEU A 117 -0.82 -6.26 -2.83
C LEU A 117 0.59 -5.63 -2.81
N ILE A 118 0.81 -4.56 -3.57
CA ILE A 118 2.07 -3.81 -3.52
C ILE A 118 2.38 -3.40 -2.09
N GLY A 119 1.44 -2.70 -1.44
CA GLY A 119 1.64 -2.23 -0.07
C GLY A 119 1.85 -3.36 0.92
N LEU A 120 1.14 -4.47 0.76
CA LEU A 120 1.25 -5.65 1.63
C LEU A 120 2.62 -6.32 1.51
N ILE A 121 3.08 -6.56 0.27
CA ILE A 121 4.35 -7.23 0.00
C ILE A 121 5.51 -6.38 0.53
N ILE A 122 5.55 -5.10 0.15
CA ILE A 122 6.66 -4.22 0.49
C ILE A 122 6.73 -3.99 2.01
N THR A 123 5.61 -3.74 2.68
CA THR A 123 5.62 -3.61 4.15
C THR A 123 5.99 -4.93 4.83
N THR A 124 5.56 -6.09 4.34
CA THR A 124 5.98 -7.38 4.92
C THR A 124 7.50 -7.58 4.83
N LEU A 125 8.10 -7.27 3.69
CA LEU A 125 9.55 -7.35 3.50
C LEU A 125 10.30 -6.38 4.41
N TYR A 126 9.84 -5.12 4.49
CA TYR A 126 10.45 -4.11 5.35
C TYR A 126 10.42 -4.51 6.83
N PHE A 127 9.27 -4.97 7.33
CA PHE A 127 9.16 -5.37 8.74
C PHE A 127 10.05 -6.58 9.05
N SER A 128 10.07 -7.59 8.17
CA SER A 128 10.94 -8.76 8.30
C SER A 128 12.43 -8.37 8.34
N GLU A 129 12.85 -7.48 7.45
CA GLU A 129 14.22 -6.98 7.41
C GLU A 129 14.57 -6.15 8.66
N SER A 130 13.64 -5.31 9.12
CA SER A 130 13.82 -4.51 10.34
C SER A 130 13.97 -5.38 11.60
N GLU A 131 13.21 -6.49 11.68
CA GLU A 131 13.29 -7.43 12.81
C GLU A 131 14.62 -8.19 12.81
N LYS A 132 15.12 -8.62 11.63
CA LYS A 132 16.44 -9.24 11.49
C LYS A 132 17.55 -8.31 11.97
N GLN A 133 17.49 -7.03 11.59
CA GLN A 133 18.49 -6.03 12.00
C GLN A 133 18.47 -5.78 13.51
N GLN A 134 17.29 -5.79 14.15
CA GLN A 134 17.19 -5.68 15.61
C GLN A 134 17.80 -6.89 16.33
N LYS A 135 17.58 -8.11 15.82
CA LYS A 135 18.15 -9.34 16.40
C LYS A 135 19.67 -9.41 16.26
N GLN A 136 20.24 -8.90 15.16
CA GLN A 136 21.70 -8.86 14.95
C GLN A 136 22.41 -7.73 15.72
N SER A 137 21.68 -6.71 16.16
CA SER A 137 22.22 -5.58 16.93
C SER A 137 22.16 -5.79 18.45
N LYS A 138 21.56 -6.89 18.91
CA LYS A 138 21.59 -7.35 20.30
C LYS A 138 22.67 -8.39 20.47
#